data_AF-A0A643EWL1-F1
#
_entry.id   AF-A0A643EWL1-F1
#
_cell.length_a   1.000
_cell.length_b   1.000
_cell.length_c   1.000
_cell.angle_alpha   90.00
_cell.angle_beta   90.00
_cell.angle_gamma   90.00
#
_symmetry.space_group_name_H-M   'P 1'
#
loop_
_entity.id
_entity.type
_entity.pdbx_description
1 polymer ?
#
loop_
_entity_poly.entity_id
_entity_poly.type
_entity_poly.pdbx_seq_one_letter_code
_entity_poly.pdbx_strand_id
1 'polypeptide(L)'
;MDPIPVLQLLGVLAEIAAWIVGPSRGMYVTAQKGILPTAFAKVNKNGVPVALVVAQLLLTSIAIIVLTNSGGSSNMSFLIALALTVVIYLCTYFLMFLGYIQLILRQPELKRTFRVPGSNGVKISVAVIGFLVSVIAFFVSFYPPTSIGGETADKTYVALLIVSFLVVLVIPFVVYALHDKRGKKTNVTLVPIKLHNAPYGHFFMHPRARSPHHIIVNQRAFHAIE
;
A
#
# COMPACT_ATOMS: atom_id res chain seq x y z
N MET A 1 28.28 -1.09 24.49
CA MET A 1 27.41 -0.87 23.32
C MET A 1 26.78 0.49 23.50
N ASP A 2 26.94 1.39 22.55
CA ASP A 2 26.32 2.72 22.62
C ASP A 2 24.79 2.58 22.67
N PRO A 3 24.08 3.39 23.46
CA PRO A 3 22.62 3.27 23.60
C PRO A 3 21.86 3.67 22.33
N ILE A 4 22.48 4.48 21.46
CA ILE A 4 21.84 5.05 20.27
C ILE A 4 21.45 3.97 19.24
N PRO A 5 22.35 3.05 18.81
CA PRO A 5 21.98 1.96 17.92
C PRO A 5 20.86 1.04 18.47
N VAL A 6 20.86 0.82 19.79
CA VAL A 6 19.85 -0.02 20.45
C VAL A 6 18.47 0.66 20.40
N LEU A 7 18.40 1.96 20.70
CA LEU A 7 17.15 2.72 20.58
C LEU A 7 16.66 2.78 19.12
N GLN A 8 17.56 2.96 18.16
CA GLN A 8 17.20 2.98 16.73
C GLN A 8 16.64 1.64 16.27
N LEU A 9 17.24 0.52 16.69
CA LEU A 9 16.74 -0.82 16.41
C LEU A 9 15.33 -1.02 16.99
N LEU A 10 15.11 -0.62 18.25
CA LEU A 10 13.81 -0.74 18.90
C LEU A 10 12.72 0.09 18.17
N GLY A 11 13.05 1.31 17.73
CA GLY A 11 12.14 2.15 16.97
C GLY A 11 11.71 1.53 15.64
N VAL A 12 12.68 1.02 14.87
CA VAL A 12 12.41 0.36 13.58
C VAL A 12 11.60 -0.92 13.77
N LEU A 13 11.90 -1.73 14.80
CA LEU A 13 11.13 -2.95 15.09
C LEU A 13 9.66 -2.64 15.45
N ALA A 14 9.44 -1.61 16.27
CA ALA A 14 8.09 -1.16 16.62
C ALA A 14 7.31 -0.68 15.39
N GLU A 15 7.97 0.03 14.47
CA GLU A 15 7.35 0.46 13.22
C GLU A 15 7.00 -0.74 12.33
N ILE A 16 7.94 -1.66 12.08
CA ILE A 16 7.70 -2.85 11.26
C ILE A 16 6.51 -3.66 11.81
N ALA A 17 6.41 -3.83 13.14
CA ALA A 17 5.30 -4.53 13.76
C ALA A 17 3.92 -3.89 13.45
N ALA A 18 3.85 -2.55 13.42
CA ALA A 18 2.62 -1.83 13.05
C ALA A 18 2.24 -2.05 11.57
N TRP A 19 3.22 -2.09 10.69
CA TRP A 19 3.04 -2.29 9.24
C TRP A 19 2.57 -3.70 8.86
N ILE A 20 2.79 -4.71 9.70
CA ILE A 20 2.30 -6.08 9.40
C ILE A 20 0.76 -6.12 9.39
N VAL A 21 0.09 -5.47 10.34
CA VAL A 21 -1.37 -5.61 10.49
C VAL A 21 -2.13 -4.47 9.80
N GLY A 22 -1.59 -3.25 9.82
CA GLY A 22 -2.29 -2.05 9.40
C GLY A 22 -2.82 -2.04 7.95
N PRO A 23 -1.96 -2.15 6.94
CA PRO A 23 -2.35 -2.15 5.53
C PRO A 23 -3.29 -3.30 5.18
N SER A 24 -3.05 -4.49 5.76
CA SER A 24 -3.91 -5.66 5.56
C SER A 24 -5.35 -5.41 6.02
N ARG A 25 -5.55 -4.67 7.13
CA ARG A 25 -6.88 -4.23 7.58
C ARG A 25 -7.50 -3.18 6.64
N GLY A 26 -6.69 -2.29 6.07
CA GLY A 26 -7.15 -1.33 5.06
C GLY A 26 -7.64 -2.02 3.76
N MET A 27 -6.91 -3.04 3.30
CA MET A 27 -7.30 -3.86 2.14
C MET A 27 -8.50 -4.75 2.42
N TYR A 28 -8.78 -5.10 3.68
CA TYR A 28 -9.93 -5.95 4.01
C TYR A 28 -11.27 -5.35 3.54
N VAL A 29 -11.39 -4.02 3.44
CA VAL A 29 -12.58 -3.35 2.90
C VAL A 29 -12.87 -3.76 1.45
N THR A 30 -11.84 -3.99 0.63
CA THR A 30 -12.03 -4.45 -0.76
C THR A 30 -12.43 -5.93 -0.80
N ALA A 31 -11.94 -6.74 0.13
CA ALA A 31 -12.37 -8.13 0.31
C ALA A 31 -13.86 -8.22 0.70
N GLN A 32 -14.33 -7.36 1.59
CA GLN A 32 -15.76 -7.29 1.95
C GLN A 32 -16.66 -6.87 0.79
N LYS A 33 -16.15 -6.02 -0.10
CA LYS A 33 -16.86 -5.62 -1.33
C LYS A 33 -16.85 -6.70 -2.41
N GLY A 34 -16.28 -7.89 -2.14
CA GLY A 34 -16.20 -8.99 -3.08
C GLY A 34 -15.21 -8.77 -4.22
N ILE A 35 -14.29 -7.81 -4.08
CA ILE A 35 -13.29 -7.48 -5.12
C ILE A 35 -12.11 -8.48 -5.07
N LEU A 36 -11.85 -9.09 -3.90
CA LEU A 36 -10.77 -10.06 -3.69
C LEU A 36 -11.32 -11.49 -3.56
N PRO A 37 -10.53 -12.53 -3.92
CA PRO A 37 -10.85 -13.94 -3.69
C PRO A 37 -11.33 -14.25 -2.26
N THR A 38 -12.25 -15.22 -2.13
CA THR A 38 -12.90 -15.57 -0.86
C THR A 38 -11.94 -15.99 0.24
N ALA A 39 -10.78 -16.54 -0.10
CA ALA A 39 -9.71 -16.86 0.85
C ALA A 39 -9.18 -15.61 1.58
N PHE A 40 -9.14 -14.45 0.91
CA PHE A 40 -8.65 -13.18 1.47
C PHE A 40 -9.68 -12.42 2.30
N ALA A 41 -10.95 -12.81 2.23
CA ALA A 41 -12.02 -12.24 3.04
C ALA A 41 -12.18 -12.91 4.43
N LYS A 42 -11.36 -13.93 4.75
CA LYS A 42 -11.39 -14.60 6.05
C LYS A 42 -10.63 -13.78 7.11
N VAL A 43 -11.27 -13.53 8.24
CA VAL A 43 -10.66 -12.91 9.44
C VAL A 43 -10.65 -13.88 10.61
N ASN A 44 -9.65 -13.78 11.48
CA ASN A 44 -9.60 -14.54 12.72
C ASN A 44 -10.48 -13.92 13.82
N LYS A 45 -10.54 -14.58 14.99
CA LYS A 45 -11.30 -14.11 16.17
C LYS A 45 -10.87 -12.70 16.65
N ASN A 46 -9.66 -12.27 16.32
CA ASN A 46 -9.07 -10.99 16.72
C ASN A 46 -9.23 -9.90 15.63
N GLY A 47 -10.06 -10.13 14.60
CA GLY A 47 -10.32 -9.16 13.53
C GLY A 47 -9.09 -8.89 12.65
N VAL A 48 -8.20 -9.88 12.50
CA VAL A 48 -7.03 -9.79 11.61
C VAL A 48 -7.26 -10.65 10.36
N PRO A 49 -7.12 -10.10 9.15
CA PRO A 49 -7.23 -10.85 7.90
C PRO A 49 -5.94 -11.65 7.66
N VAL A 50 -5.83 -12.83 8.27
CA VAL A 50 -4.60 -13.64 8.27
C VAL A 50 -4.13 -13.98 6.86
N ALA A 51 -5.04 -14.30 5.95
CA ALA A 51 -4.68 -14.63 4.56
C ALA A 51 -4.03 -13.45 3.81
N LEU A 52 -4.49 -12.22 4.04
CA LEU A 52 -3.87 -11.02 3.47
C LEU A 52 -2.50 -10.75 4.09
N VAL A 53 -2.37 -10.92 5.41
CA VAL A 53 -1.09 -10.75 6.13
C VAL A 53 -0.06 -11.77 5.62
N VAL A 54 -0.43 -13.05 5.49
CA VAL A 54 0.47 -14.09 5.00
C VAL A 54 0.85 -13.85 3.54
N ALA A 55 -0.10 -13.45 2.69
CA ALA A 55 0.18 -13.15 1.29
C ALA A 55 1.18 -11.99 1.11
N GLN A 56 1.01 -10.88 1.86
CA GLN A 56 1.99 -9.78 1.78
C GLN A 56 3.36 -10.19 2.32
N LEU A 57 3.42 -11.02 3.37
CA LEU A 57 4.68 -11.46 3.97
C LEU A 57 5.42 -12.37 3.01
N LEU A 58 4.73 -13.33 2.38
CA LEU A 58 5.31 -14.19 1.34
C LEU A 58 5.85 -13.37 0.16
N LEU A 59 5.06 -12.43 -0.35
CA LEU A 59 5.47 -11.57 -1.46
C LEU A 59 6.70 -10.73 -1.09
N THR A 60 6.72 -10.17 0.12
CA THR A 60 7.85 -9.37 0.61
C THR A 60 9.10 -10.23 0.82
N SER A 61 8.96 -11.44 1.37
CA SER A 61 10.08 -12.38 1.53
C SER A 61 10.68 -12.79 0.20
N ILE A 62 9.86 -13.12 -0.80
CA ILE A 62 10.33 -13.45 -2.15
C ILE A 62 11.04 -12.24 -2.78
N ALA A 63 10.47 -11.04 -2.66
CA ALA A 63 11.08 -9.82 -3.17
C ALA A 63 12.45 -9.55 -2.53
N ILE A 64 12.58 -9.72 -1.20
CA ILE A 64 13.86 -9.55 -0.49
C ILE A 64 14.90 -10.56 -0.98
N ILE A 65 14.52 -11.84 -1.12
CA ILE A 65 15.43 -12.90 -1.59
C ILE A 65 15.91 -12.59 -3.02
N VAL A 66 14.99 -12.22 -3.91
CA VAL A 66 15.33 -11.92 -5.31
C VAL A 66 16.23 -10.68 -5.40
N LEU A 67 15.86 -9.59 -4.73
CA LEU A 67 16.63 -8.34 -4.80
C LEU A 67 18.01 -8.45 -4.14
N THR A 68 18.11 -9.19 -3.04
CA THR A 68 19.38 -9.35 -2.30
C THR A 68 20.35 -10.26 -3.05
N ASN A 69 19.87 -11.36 -3.66
CA ASN A 69 20.74 -12.27 -4.41
C ASN A 69 21.08 -11.75 -5.82
N SER A 70 20.20 -10.97 -6.45
CA SER A 70 20.39 -10.51 -7.84
C SER A 70 21.09 -9.17 -7.95
N GLY A 71 21.13 -8.37 -6.89
CA GLY A 71 21.60 -6.97 -6.94
C GLY A 71 23.12 -6.78 -6.93
N GLY A 72 23.94 -7.84 -6.94
CA GLY A 72 25.41 -7.78 -7.05
C GLY A 72 26.16 -7.12 -5.88
N SER A 73 25.55 -6.19 -5.14
CA SER A 73 26.07 -5.49 -3.96
C SER A 73 24.93 -5.06 -3.03
N SER A 74 25.18 -5.01 -1.72
CA SER A 74 24.19 -4.65 -0.69
C SER A 74 23.58 -3.26 -0.90
N ASN A 75 24.39 -2.31 -1.36
CA ASN A 75 23.92 -0.93 -1.62
C ASN A 75 22.97 -0.88 -2.83
N MET A 76 23.28 -1.62 -3.90
CA MET A 76 22.44 -1.67 -5.09
C MET A 76 21.08 -2.30 -4.78
N SER A 77 21.06 -3.45 -4.09
CA SER A 77 19.81 -4.11 -3.71
C SER A 77 18.89 -3.20 -2.88
N PHE A 78 19.48 -2.45 -1.95
CA PHE A 78 18.73 -1.48 -1.14
C PHE A 78 18.13 -0.35 -1.99
N LEU A 79 18.93 0.21 -2.90
CA LEU A 79 18.48 1.29 -3.79
C LEU A 79 17.39 0.81 -4.77
N ILE A 80 17.52 -0.39 -5.34
CA ILE A 80 16.48 -1.00 -6.18
C ILE A 80 15.21 -1.22 -5.38
N ALA A 81 15.30 -1.74 -4.15
CA ALA A 81 14.13 -1.94 -3.30
C ALA A 81 13.40 -0.61 -3.01
N LEU A 82 14.15 0.45 -2.68
CA LEU A 82 13.58 1.79 -2.48
C LEU A 82 12.92 2.30 -3.76
N ALA A 83 13.62 2.27 -4.90
CA ALA A 83 13.07 2.73 -6.17
C ALA A 83 11.82 1.95 -6.57
N LEU A 84 11.82 0.62 -6.40
CA LEU A 84 10.68 -0.25 -6.64
C LEU A 84 9.46 0.19 -5.82
N THR A 85 9.64 0.45 -4.52
CA THR A 85 8.55 0.95 -3.69
C THR A 85 8.03 2.31 -4.17
N VAL A 86 8.92 3.23 -4.55
CA VAL A 86 8.53 4.55 -5.07
C VAL A 86 7.69 4.42 -6.34
N VAL A 87 8.12 3.63 -7.32
CA VAL A 87 7.38 3.49 -8.59
C VAL A 87 6.01 2.83 -8.40
N ILE A 88 5.89 1.84 -7.51
CA ILE A 88 4.60 1.20 -7.18
C ILE A 88 3.66 2.23 -6.52
N TYR A 89 4.18 3.05 -5.61
CA TYR A 89 3.38 4.11 -4.98
C TYR A 89 2.95 5.16 -6.01
N LEU A 90 3.83 5.56 -6.93
CA LEU A 90 3.50 6.53 -7.98
C LEU A 90 2.35 6.07 -8.87
N CYS A 91 2.23 4.78 -9.17
CA CYS A 91 1.05 4.24 -9.86
C CYS A 91 -0.25 4.52 -9.11
N THR A 92 -0.24 4.38 -7.78
CA THR A 92 -1.40 4.72 -6.94
C THR A 92 -1.69 6.22 -6.98
N TYR A 93 -0.65 7.07 -6.97
CA TYR A 93 -0.80 8.51 -7.11
C TYR A 93 -1.38 8.91 -8.47
N PHE A 94 -0.98 8.26 -9.57
CA PHE A 94 -1.58 8.49 -10.89
C PHE A 94 -3.09 8.24 -10.87
N LEU A 95 -3.52 7.09 -10.34
CA LEU A 95 -4.93 6.75 -10.21
C LEU A 95 -5.68 7.75 -9.31
N MET A 96 -5.03 8.19 -8.22
CA MET A 96 -5.60 9.20 -7.31
C MET A 96 -5.79 10.55 -8.01
N PHE A 97 -4.79 11.07 -8.71
CA PHE A 97 -4.90 12.36 -9.41
C PHE A 97 -5.89 12.30 -10.57
N LEU A 98 -5.87 11.23 -11.37
CA LEU A 98 -6.85 11.02 -12.45
C LEU A 98 -8.28 10.91 -11.88
N GLY A 99 -8.45 10.15 -10.80
CA GLY A 99 -9.73 10.03 -10.09
C GLY A 99 -10.22 11.36 -9.52
N TYR A 100 -9.33 12.18 -8.98
CA TYR A 100 -9.65 13.51 -8.48
C TYR A 100 -10.07 14.48 -9.60
N ILE A 101 -9.36 14.47 -10.74
CA ILE A 101 -9.72 15.28 -11.92
C ILE A 101 -11.10 14.84 -12.44
N GLN A 102 -11.33 13.54 -12.60
CA GLN A 102 -12.64 13.00 -12.99
C GLN A 102 -13.74 13.39 -12.00
N LEU A 103 -13.46 13.37 -10.69
CA LEU A 103 -14.41 13.76 -9.66
C LEU A 103 -14.79 15.24 -9.72
N ILE A 104 -13.82 16.13 -9.99
CA ILE A 104 -14.10 17.57 -10.15
C ILE A 104 -14.95 17.83 -11.39
N LEU A 105 -14.61 17.19 -12.51
CA LEU A 105 -15.26 17.42 -13.80
C LEU A 105 -16.66 16.78 -13.88
N ARG A 106 -16.81 15.53 -13.44
CA ARG A 106 -18.05 14.75 -13.63
C ARG A 106 -19.05 14.85 -12.49
N GLN A 107 -18.61 15.16 -11.27
CA GLN A 107 -19.50 15.18 -10.11
C GLN A 107 -19.32 16.47 -9.28
N PRO A 108 -19.53 17.67 -9.88
CA PRO A 108 -19.35 18.95 -9.19
C PRO A 108 -20.37 19.19 -8.07
N GLU A 109 -21.58 18.63 -8.22
CA GLU A 109 -22.76 18.79 -7.35
C GLU A 109 -22.67 18.04 -6.00
N LEU A 110 -21.70 17.12 -5.83
CA LEU A 110 -21.59 16.35 -4.60
C LEU A 110 -21.31 17.24 -3.38
N LYS A 111 -22.07 17.03 -2.29
CA LYS A 111 -21.76 17.61 -0.98
C LYS A 111 -20.42 17.06 -0.49
N ARG A 112 -19.44 17.95 -0.34
CA ARG A 112 -18.07 17.62 0.09
C ARG A 112 -17.82 18.29 1.42
N THR A 113 -17.49 17.51 2.45
CA THR A 113 -17.14 18.03 3.79
C THR A 113 -15.86 18.87 3.76
N PHE A 114 -14.94 18.54 2.85
CA PHE A 114 -13.72 19.30 2.60
C PHE A 114 -13.63 19.66 1.12
N ARG A 115 -13.39 20.94 0.82
CA ARG A 115 -13.11 21.43 -0.52
C ARG A 115 -11.76 22.16 -0.47
N VAL A 116 -10.88 21.83 -1.41
CA VAL A 116 -9.66 22.62 -1.63
C VAL A 116 -10.09 24.07 -1.91
N PRO A 117 -9.56 25.05 -1.19
CA PRO A 117 -9.93 26.44 -1.37
C PRO A 117 -9.59 26.89 -2.81
N GLY A 118 -10.50 27.64 -3.44
CA GLY A 118 -10.34 28.15 -4.80
C GLY A 118 -11.37 27.67 -5.81
N SER A 119 -11.26 28.21 -7.03
CA SER A 119 -12.13 27.88 -8.17
C SER A 119 -11.86 26.46 -8.69
N ASN A 120 -12.78 25.92 -9.51
CA ASN A 120 -12.58 24.60 -10.12
C ASN A 120 -11.33 24.55 -11.00
N GLY A 121 -10.95 25.68 -11.62
CA GLY A 121 -9.70 25.81 -12.36
C GLY A 121 -8.47 25.59 -11.47
N VAL A 122 -8.39 26.26 -10.31
CA VAL A 122 -7.26 26.10 -9.37
C VAL A 122 -7.12 24.65 -8.91
N LYS A 123 -8.24 23.98 -8.61
CA LYS A 123 -8.24 22.57 -8.19
C LYS A 123 -7.68 21.64 -9.26
N ILE A 124 -8.09 21.85 -10.51
CA ILE A 124 -7.58 21.08 -11.65
C ILE A 124 -6.10 21.38 -11.86
N SER A 125 -5.67 22.64 -11.81
CA SER A 125 -4.27 23.01 -11.96
C SER A 125 -3.38 22.34 -10.90
N VAL A 126 -3.78 22.37 -9.63
CA VAL A 126 -3.05 21.68 -8.55
C VAL A 126 -2.96 20.17 -8.80
N ALA A 127 -4.07 19.55 -9.24
CA ALA A 127 -4.09 18.13 -9.56
C ALA A 127 -3.18 17.78 -10.75
N VAL A 128 -3.18 18.60 -11.81
CA VAL A 128 -2.33 18.44 -12.99
C VAL A 128 -0.86 18.62 -12.63
N ILE A 129 -0.51 19.64 -11.84
CA ILE A 129 0.87 19.83 -11.37
C ILE A 129 1.34 18.63 -10.55
N GLY A 130 0.52 18.14 -9.60
CA GLY A 130 0.84 16.95 -8.81
C GLY A 130 1.01 15.70 -9.67
N PHE A 131 0.17 15.54 -10.70
CA PHE A 131 0.29 14.46 -11.67
C PHE A 131 1.60 14.57 -12.47
N LEU A 132 1.93 15.75 -13.01
CA LEU A 132 3.17 16.00 -13.76
C LEU A 132 4.42 15.72 -12.91
N VAL A 133 4.46 16.20 -11.66
CA VAL A 133 5.55 15.92 -10.72
C VAL A 133 5.69 14.41 -10.47
N SER A 134 4.56 13.71 -10.33
CA SER A 134 4.57 12.26 -10.14
C SER A 134 5.11 11.52 -11.38
N VAL A 135 4.78 12.00 -12.58
CA VAL A 135 5.27 11.44 -13.84
C VAL A 135 6.77 11.66 -13.97
N ILE A 136 7.27 12.86 -13.67
CA ILE A 136 8.70 13.16 -13.67
C ILE A 136 9.42 12.26 -12.66
N ALA A 137 8.92 12.15 -11.43
CA ALA A 137 9.50 11.29 -10.39
C ALA A 137 9.54 9.81 -10.83
N PHE A 138 8.53 9.34 -11.57
CA PHE A 138 8.49 7.99 -12.11
C PHE A 138 9.64 7.75 -13.09
N PHE A 139 9.84 8.64 -14.07
CA PHE A 139 10.96 8.52 -15.00
C PHE A 139 12.33 8.67 -14.34
N VAL A 140 12.46 9.60 -13.38
CA VAL A 140 13.69 9.76 -12.59
C VAL A 140 14.04 8.52 -11.78
N SER A 141 13.03 7.75 -11.32
CA SER A 141 13.29 6.51 -10.56
C SER A 141 13.99 5.42 -11.38
N PHE A 142 13.88 5.47 -12.71
CA PHE A 142 14.61 4.59 -13.63
C PHE A 142 16.02 5.09 -13.96
N TYR A 143 16.42 6.26 -13.44
CA TYR A 143 17.79 6.73 -13.58
C TYR A 143 18.63 6.20 -12.41
N PRO A 144 19.64 5.34 -12.66
CA PRO A 144 20.46 4.77 -11.61
C PRO A 144 21.26 5.86 -10.88
N PRO A 145 21.39 5.79 -9.55
CA PRO A 145 22.24 6.72 -8.81
C PRO A 145 23.72 6.48 -9.13
N THR A 146 24.54 7.52 -9.16
CA THR A 146 25.97 7.42 -9.49
C THR A 146 26.79 6.60 -8.47
N SER A 147 26.22 6.25 -7.32
CA SER A 147 26.83 5.47 -6.25
C SER A 147 27.03 3.98 -6.56
N ILE A 148 26.36 3.44 -7.58
CA ILE A 148 26.48 2.03 -7.99
C ILE A 148 27.60 1.75 -9.02
N GLY A 149 28.29 2.79 -9.49
CA GLY A 149 29.62 2.72 -10.09
C GLY A 149 29.80 1.71 -11.23
N GLY A 150 29.25 1.99 -12.42
CA GLY A 150 29.63 1.29 -13.66
C GLY A 150 28.47 1.08 -14.63
N GLU A 151 28.75 1.13 -15.93
CA GLU A 151 27.72 1.00 -16.98
C GLU A 151 26.95 -0.33 -16.90
N THR A 152 27.64 -1.42 -16.54
CA THR A 152 27.02 -2.75 -16.35
C THR A 152 26.07 -2.77 -15.14
N ALA A 153 26.44 -2.07 -14.07
CA ALA A 153 25.64 -1.94 -12.86
C ALA A 153 24.36 -1.13 -13.12
N ASP A 154 24.49 -0.05 -13.90
CA ASP A 154 23.36 0.79 -14.34
C ASP A 154 22.34 0.00 -15.15
N LYS A 155 22.81 -0.77 -16.15
CA LYS A 155 21.94 -1.64 -16.96
C LYS A 155 21.24 -2.69 -16.10
N THR A 156 21.95 -3.28 -15.14
CA THR A 156 21.41 -4.30 -14.23
C THR A 156 20.35 -3.70 -13.31
N TYR A 157 20.60 -2.51 -12.76
CA TYR A 157 19.64 -1.76 -11.94
C TYR A 157 18.33 -1.52 -12.69
N VAL A 158 18.41 -0.95 -13.90
CA VAL A 158 17.22 -0.62 -14.70
C VAL A 158 16.46 -1.88 -15.10
N ALA A 159 17.16 -2.93 -15.55
CA ALA A 159 16.53 -4.19 -15.94
C ALA A 159 15.79 -4.87 -14.77
N LEU A 160 16.44 -5.00 -13.61
CA LEU A 160 15.83 -5.58 -12.43
C LEU A 160 14.64 -4.76 -11.93
N LEU A 161 14.76 -3.43 -11.95
CA LEU A 161 13.69 -2.52 -11.54
C LEU A 161 12.46 -2.68 -12.45
N ILE A 162 12.64 -2.69 -13.78
CA ILE A 162 11.55 -2.85 -14.75
C ILE A 162 10.87 -4.21 -14.56
N VAL A 163 11.63 -5.30 -14.49
CA VAL A 163 11.08 -6.65 -14.33
C VAL A 163 10.30 -6.76 -13.02
N SER A 164 10.89 -6.30 -11.91
CA SER A 164 10.24 -6.33 -10.60
C SER A 164 8.98 -5.48 -10.58
N PHE A 165 9.03 -4.28 -11.18
CA PHE A 165 7.89 -3.39 -11.29
C PHE A 165 6.74 -4.04 -12.08
N LEU A 166 7.02 -4.63 -13.24
CA LEU A 166 6.00 -5.30 -14.07
C LEU A 166 5.37 -6.48 -13.34
N VAL A 167 6.18 -7.31 -12.66
CA VAL A 167 5.67 -8.43 -11.87
C VAL A 167 4.69 -7.93 -10.80
N VAL A 168 5.06 -6.90 -10.04
CA VAL A 168 4.19 -6.36 -8.99
C VAL A 168 2.95 -5.67 -9.58
N LEU A 169 3.10 -4.96 -10.69
CA LEU A 169 2.00 -4.26 -11.35
C LEU A 169 0.93 -5.24 -11.83
N VAL A 170 1.32 -6.41 -12.34
CA VAL A 170 0.40 -7.43 -12.88
C VAL A 170 -0.42 -8.11 -11.77
N ILE A 171 0.11 -8.25 -10.56
CA ILE A 171 -0.54 -8.99 -9.47
C ILE A 171 -1.96 -8.48 -9.16
N PRO A 172 -2.20 -7.17 -8.91
CA PRO A 172 -3.56 -6.66 -8.69
C PRO A 172 -4.51 -6.93 -9.86
N PHE A 173 -4.05 -6.81 -11.11
CA PHE A 173 -4.88 -7.07 -12.29
C PHE A 173 -5.24 -8.55 -12.44
N VAL A 174 -4.31 -9.46 -12.16
CA VAL A 174 -4.57 -10.90 -12.17
C VAL A 174 -5.54 -11.28 -11.06
N VAL A 175 -5.35 -10.76 -9.85
CA VAL A 175 -6.28 -10.98 -8.73
C VAL A 175 -7.68 -10.44 -9.07
N TYR A 176 -7.75 -9.27 -9.72
CA TYR A 176 -9.01 -8.73 -10.21
C TYR A 176 -9.58 -9.51 -11.40
N ALA A 177 -8.79 -10.16 -12.25
CA ALA A 177 -9.33 -10.99 -13.33
C ALA A 177 -9.91 -12.31 -12.80
N LEU A 178 -9.28 -12.87 -11.76
CA LEU A 178 -9.63 -14.17 -11.16
C LEU A 178 -10.73 -14.07 -10.08
N HIS A 179 -11.22 -12.87 -9.76
CA HIS A 179 -12.25 -12.72 -8.72
C HIS A 179 -13.61 -13.28 -9.16
N ASP A 180 -14.27 -13.98 -8.24
CA ASP A 180 -15.66 -14.42 -8.40
C ASP A 180 -16.59 -13.22 -8.16
N LYS A 181 -17.37 -12.81 -9.16
CA LYS A 181 -18.26 -11.64 -9.13
C LYS A 181 -19.46 -11.78 -8.17
N ARG A 182 -19.52 -12.87 -7.39
CA ARG A 182 -20.58 -13.09 -6.41
C ARG A 182 -20.28 -12.27 -5.17
N GLY A 183 -20.96 -11.14 -5.03
CA GLY A 183 -20.96 -10.34 -3.79
C GLY A 183 -21.46 -11.19 -2.61
N LYS A 184 -20.56 -11.53 -1.68
CA LYS A 184 -20.91 -12.34 -0.50
C LYS A 184 -20.83 -11.46 0.75
N LYS A 185 -21.88 -11.51 1.56
CA LYS A 185 -21.97 -10.78 2.83
C LYS A 185 -21.00 -11.41 3.84
N THR A 186 -20.02 -10.64 4.32
CA THR A 186 -19.13 -11.03 5.42
C THR A 186 -19.77 -10.71 6.78
N ASN A 187 -19.57 -11.55 7.80
CA ASN A 187 -20.09 -11.36 9.18
C ASN A 187 -19.35 -10.30 10.01
N VAL A 188 -18.83 -9.26 9.34
CA VAL A 188 -17.86 -8.33 9.92
C VAL A 188 -18.23 -6.90 9.59
N THR A 189 -18.29 -6.06 10.60
CA THR A 189 -18.66 -4.64 10.47
C THR A 189 -17.42 -3.77 10.60
N LEU A 190 -17.24 -2.85 9.64
CA LEU A 190 -16.16 -1.86 9.66
C LEU A 190 -16.64 -0.57 10.31
N VAL A 191 -16.02 -0.18 11.43
CA VAL A 191 -16.32 1.11 12.09
C VAL A 191 -15.17 2.09 11.82
N PRO A 192 -15.42 3.26 11.21
CA PRO A 192 -14.35 4.20 10.91
C PRO A 192 -13.69 4.73 12.19
N ILE A 193 -12.36 4.78 12.21
CA ILE A 193 -11.59 5.32 13.32
C ILE A 193 -11.56 6.84 13.22
N LYS A 194 -12.07 7.50 14.27
CA LYS A 194 -12.03 8.95 14.46
C LYS A 194 -11.27 9.27 15.74
N LEU A 195 -10.96 10.55 15.97
CA LEU A 195 -10.20 11.02 17.14
C LEU A 195 -10.72 10.46 18.47
N HIS A 196 -12.05 10.33 18.62
CA HIS A 196 -12.70 9.85 19.85
C HIS A 196 -12.75 8.31 19.99
N ASN A 197 -12.49 7.54 18.94
CA ASN A 197 -12.55 6.07 18.93
C ASN A 197 -11.22 5.44 18.51
N ALA A 198 -10.14 6.23 18.54
CA ALA A 198 -8.81 5.79 18.16
C ALA A 198 -8.22 4.93 19.30
N PRO A 199 -7.69 3.74 19.00
CA PRO A 199 -7.03 2.92 20.01
C PRO A 199 -5.79 3.64 20.56
N TYR A 200 -5.42 3.30 21.80
CA TYR A 200 -4.27 3.93 22.44
C TYR A 200 -3.01 3.81 21.56
N GLY A 201 -2.36 4.94 21.36
CA GLY A 201 -1.16 5.05 20.53
C GLY A 201 -1.38 4.97 19.01
N HIS A 202 -2.62 4.98 18.52
CA HIS A 202 -2.91 4.94 17.07
C HIS A 202 -2.22 6.07 16.30
N PHE A 203 -2.19 7.27 16.88
CA PHE A 203 -1.58 8.45 16.28
C PHE A 203 -0.04 8.51 16.39
N PHE A 204 0.61 7.54 17.03
CA PHE A 204 2.07 7.39 17.00
C PHE A 204 2.56 6.51 15.85
N MET A 205 1.72 5.61 15.31
CA MET A 205 2.07 4.78 14.16
C MET A 205 2.25 5.63 12.90
N HIS A 206 3.12 5.26 11.96
CA HIS A 206 3.26 6.01 10.71
C HIS A 206 1.93 6.08 9.92
N PRO A 207 1.52 7.22 9.33
CA PRO A 207 0.20 7.36 8.68
C PRO A 207 -0.12 6.28 7.64
N ARG A 208 0.89 5.81 6.91
CA ARG A 208 0.74 4.74 5.91
C ARG A 208 0.47 3.35 6.51
N ALA A 209 0.84 3.13 7.77
CA ALA A 209 0.61 1.88 8.50
C ALA A 209 -0.71 1.88 9.28
N ARG A 210 -1.46 2.99 9.32
CA ARG A 210 -2.67 3.08 10.16
C ARG A 210 -3.86 2.44 9.46
N SER A 211 -4.56 1.54 10.15
CA SER A 211 -5.89 1.09 9.70
C SER A 211 -6.89 2.23 9.88
N PRO A 212 -7.70 2.57 8.85
CA PRO A 212 -8.74 3.58 8.95
C PRO A 212 -10.04 3.06 9.60
N HIS A 213 -10.17 1.74 9.80
CA HIS A 213 -11.37 1.11 10.35
C HIS A 213 -11.03 0.10 11.46
N HIS A 214 -11.90 0.01 12.46
CA HIS A 214 -12.00 -1.12 13.38
C HIS A 214 -12.77 -2.25 12.72
N ILE A 215 -12.28 -3.47 12.88
CA ILE A 215 -12.89 -4.69 12.36
C ILE A 215 -13.63 -5.36 13.53
N ILE A 216 -14.96 -5.25 13.57
CA ILE A 216 -15.79 -5.89 14.59
C ILE A 216 -16.33 -7.20 14.01
N VAL A 217 -15.86 -8.32 14.55
CA VAL A 217 -16.34 -9.66 14.18
C VAL A 217 -17.59 -9.97 15.01
N ASN A 218 -18.71 -10.21 14.35
CA ASN A 218 -19.96 -10.50 15.05
C ASN A 218 -19.94 -11.96 15.55
N GLN A 219 -19.64 -12.18 16.84
CA GLN A 219 -19.41 -13.51 17.42
C GLN A 219 -20.64 -14.44 17.39
N ARG A 220 -21.87 -13.91 17.21
CA ARG A 220 -23.10 -14.73 17.12
C ARG A 220 -23.13 -15.70 15.94
N ALA A 221 -22.31 -15.49 14.91
CA ALA A 221 -22.24 -16.40 13.75
C ALA A 221 -21.25 -17.55 13.91
N PHE A 222 -20.38 -17.53 14.94
CA PHE A 222 -19.39 -18.60 15.16
C PHE A 222 -20.00 -19.84 15.85
N HIS A 223 -21.10 -19.65 16.60
CA HIS A 223 -21.81 -20.73 17.32
C HIS A 223 -22.99 -21.34 16.54
N ALA A 224 -23.19 -20.97 15.28
CA ALA A 224 -24.25 -21.56 14.43
C ALA A 224 -23.70 -22.65 13.48
N ILE A 225 -22.43 -23.05 13.64
CA ILE A 225 -21.75 -24.08 12.83
C ILE A 225 -21.01 -25.06 13.77
N GLU A 226 -21.62 -25.37 14.91
CA GLU A 226 -21.38 -26.62 15.64
C GLU A 226 -22.66 -27.44 15.65
#